data_AF-A0A924NIU9-F1
#
_entry.id   AF-A0A924NIU9-F1
#
_cell.length_a   1.000
_cell.length_b   1.000
_cell.length_c   1.000
_cell.angle_alpha   90.00
_cell.angle_beta   90.00
_cell.angle_gamma   90.00
#
_symmetry.space_group_name_H-M   'P 1'
#
loop_
_entity.id
_entity.type
_entity.pdbx_description
1 polymer ?
#
loop_
_entity_poly.entity_id
_entity_poly.type
_entity_poly.pdbx_seq_one_letter_code
_entity_poly.pdbx_strand_id
1 'polypeptide(L)'
;MSAEPLVEGEPAEGERGAFVRDRAHRFPGRRNALKVLYDDVEVASVRAAAQLAGLTASGFVATAGLTLSGAGVAPATSADRALLAELLQGRTALGRYAVNLNQAVAALNSGVGAPVWLLQAVSGCARASERMDQATVVLSRRLG
;
A
#
# COMPACT_ATOMS: atom_id res chain seq x y z
N MET A 1 64.15 -1.11 -15.17
CA MET A 1 63.57 -1.92 -14.09
C MET A 1 63.18 -0.95 -12.98
N SER A 2 62.00 -0.34 -13.02
CA SER A 2 60.66 -0.95 -12.81
C SER A 2 60.58 -1.55 -11.40
N ALA A 3 59.58 -1.31 -10.56
CA ALA A 3 58.44 -0.40 -10.47
C ALA A 3 57.94 -0.62 -9.02
N GLU A 4 57.52 0.43 -8.30
CA GLU A 4 56.76 0.24 -7.06
C GLU A 4 55.36 -0.29 -7.37
N PRO A 5 54.81 -1.26 -6.61
CA PRO A 5 53.37 -1.44 -6.49
C PRO A 5 52.94 -1.06 -5.07
N LEU A 6 52.09 -0.04 -4.95
CA LEU A 6 50.62 -0.14 -4.94
C LEU A 6 50.09 -0.77 -3.65
N VAL A 7 49.78 0.13 -2.71
CA VAL A 7 48.92 -0.07 -1.56
C VAL A 7 47.59 -0.64 -2.05
N GLU A 8 47.32 -1.91 -1.75
CA GLU A 8 45.98 -2.49 -1.89
C GLU A 8 45.08 -1.88 -0.82
N GLY A 9 44.18 -1.00 -1.27
CA GLY A 9 43.09 -0.51 -0.44
C GLY A 9 42.16 -1.67 -0.09
N GLU A 10 41.99 -1.92 1.20
CA GLU A 10 40.98 -2.84 1.70
C GLU A 10 39.59 -2.42 1.18
N PRO A 11 38.81 -3.35 0.58
CA PRO A 11 37.45 -3.04 0.20
C PRO A 11 36.62 -2.88 1.48
N ALA A 12 36.02 -1.69 1.62
CA ALA A 12 35.09 -1.38 2.69
C ALA A 12 34.01 -2.46 2.79
N GLU A 13 33.94 -3.11 3.95
CA GLU A 13 32.93 -4.08 4.31
C GLU A 13 31.54 -3.47 4.11
N GLY A 14 30.88 -3.94 3.05
CA GLY A 14 29.52 -3.58 2.69
C GLY A 14 28.56 -3.89 3.84
N GLU A 15 27.84 -2.85 4.25
CA GLU A 15 26.48 -2.86 4.78
C GLU A 15 25.95 -4.25 5.16
N ARG A 16 26.15 -4.61 6.44
CA ARG A 16 25.49 -5.74 7.08
C ARG A 16 23.99 -5.66 6.82
N GLY A 17 23.52 -6.60 6.01
CA GLY A 17 22.21 -6.63 5.40
C GLY A 17 21.09 -6.33 6.38
N ALA A 18 20.30 -5.32 6.06
CA ALA A 18 18.93 -5.24 6.54
C ALA A 18 18.28 -6.58 6.24
N PHE A 19 17.78 -7.27 7.27
CA PHE A 19 17.12 -8.57 7.14
C PHE A 19 15.93 -8.44 6.21
N VAL A 20 16.16 -8.65 4.93
CA VAL A 20 15.15 -8.75 3.89
C VAL A 20 14.29 -9.94 4.28
N ARG A 21 13.01 -9.70 4.54
CA ARG A 21 12.14 -10.74 5.09
C ARG A 21 11.95 -11.80 4.00
N ASP A 22 12.33 -13.03 4.32
CA ASP A 22 11.88 -14.17 3.55
C ASP A 22 10.36 -14.26 3.58
N ARG A 23 9.79 -14.74 2.49
CA ARG A 23 8.36 -15.05 2.44
C ARG A 23 8.04 -16.04 3.56
N ALA A 24 6.97 -15.78 4.32
CA ALA A 24 6.56 -16.58 5.49
C ALA A 24 6.77 -18.10 5.29
N HIS A 25 7.57 -18.69 6.19
CA HIS A 25 7.83 -20.12 6.23
C HIS A 25 6.55 -20.88 6.62
N ARG A 26 6.32 -22.03 5.98
CA ARG A 26 5.16 -22.91 6.24
C ARG A 26 5.65 -24.31 6.57
N PHE A 27 4.93 -24.98 7.48
CA PHE A 27 5.04 -26.42 7.69
C PHE A 27 3.75 -27.13 7.26
N PRO A 28 3.83 -28.24 6.49
CA PRO A 28 5.03 -28.78 5.85
C PRO A 28 5.65 -27.78 4.84
N GLY A 29 6.97 -27.87 4.66
CA GLY A 29 7.70 -27.04 3.70
C GLY A 29 7.18 -27.21 2.27
N ARG A 30 7.32 -26.16 1.44
CA ARG A 30 6.95 -26.22 0.02
C ARG A 30 7.80 -27.30 -0.69
N ARG A 31 7.16 -28.15 -1.50
CA ARG A 31 7.80 -29.33 -2.13
C ARG A 31 8.17 -29.13 -3.60
N ASN A 32 7.63 -28.10 -4.24
CA ASN A 32 7.79 -27.87 -5.69
C ASN A 32 8.55 -26.56 -5.93
N ALA A 33 9.43 -26.56 -6.92
CA ALA A 33 10.17 -25.38 -7.38
C ALA A 33 10.02 -25.22 -8.89
N LEU A 34 9.97 -23.96 -9.35
CA LEU A 34 9.98 -23.60 -10.77
C LEU A 34 11.33 -22.95 -11.10
N LYS A 35 11.95 -23.36 -12.20
CA LYS A 35 13.16 -22.73 -12.73
C LYS A 35 12.77 -21.69 -13.77
N VAL A 36 13.20 -20.45 -13.58
CA VAL A 36 13.01 -19.34 -14.51
C VAL A 36 14.38 -18.78 -14.87
N LEU A 37 14.59 -18.50 -16.16
CA LEU A 37 15.81 -17.87 -16.68
C LEU A 37 15.49 -16.41 -16.97
N TYR A 38 16.45 -15.54 -16.70
CA TYR A 38 16.37 -14.10 -16.90
C TYR A 38 17.66 -13.62 -17.56
N ASP A 39 17.57 -12.57 -18.35
CA ASP A 39 18.75 -11.78 -18.73
C ASP A 39 19.18 -10.82 -17.61
N ASP A 40 20.31 -10.14 -17.79
CA ASP A 40 20.88 -9.25 -16.77
C ASP A 40 19.97 -8.04 -16.46
N VAL A 41 19.24 -7.53 -17.45
CA VAL A 41 18.33 -6.39 -17.31
C VAL A 41 17.10 -6.80 -16.50
N GLU A 42 16.54 -7.97 -16.81
CA GLU A 42 15.42 -8.56 -16.09
C GLU A 42 15.80 -8.87 -14.63
N VAL A 43 16.99 -9.43 -14.39
CA VAL A 43 17.50 -9.67 -13.03
C VAL A 43 17.62 -8.36 -12.24
N ALA A 44 18.17 -7.31 -12.85
CA ALA A 44 18.31 -6.01 -12.20
C ALA A 44 16.94 -5.42 -11.82
N SER A 45 15.97 -5.49 -12.73
CA SER A 45 14.59 -5.03 -12.51
C SER A 45 13.92 -5.77 -11.35
N VAL A 46 13.99 -7.11 -11.34
CA VAL A 46 13.41 -7.94 -10.27
C VAL A 46 14.05 -7.64 -8.91
N ARG A 47 15.37 -7.46 -8.86
CA ARG A 47 16.08 -7.14 -7.60
C ARG A 47 15.67 -5.77 -7.06
N ALA A 48 15.57 -4.76 -7.90
CA ALA A 48 15.13 -3.42 -7.50
C ALA A 48 13.70 -3.45 -6.93
N ALA A 49 12.78 -4.14 -7.62
CA ALA A 49 11.41 -4.30 -7.15
C ALA A 49 11.32 -5.10 -5.82
N ALA A 50 12.13 -6.15 -5.69
CA ALA A 50 12.21 -6.94 -4.45
C ALA A 50 12.73 -6.11 -3.27
N GLN A 51 13.75 -5.28 -3.50
CA GLN A 51 14.30 -4.38 -2.48
C GLN A 51 13.26 -3.35 -2.00
N LEU A 52 12.53 -2.72 -2.92
CA LEU A 52 11.43 -1.81 -2.60
C LEU A 52 10.31 -2.50 -1.80
N ALA A 53 10.08 -3.79 -2.06
CA ALA A 53 9.11 -4.60 -1.34
C ALA A 53 9.63 -5.18 -0.01
N GLY A 54 10.93 -5.03 0.31
CA GLY A 54 11.55 -5.63 1.48
C GLY A 54 11.59 -7.17 1.43
N LEU A 55 11.64 -7.75 0.22
CA LEU A 55 11.63 -9.19 -0.05
C LEU A 55 12.90 -9.64 -0.77
N THR A 56 13.24 -10.93 -0.64
CA THR A 56 14.27 -11.54 -1.48
C THR A 56 13.77 -11.62 -2.92
N ALA A 57 14.65 -11.64 -3.92
CA ALA A 57 14.24 -11.71 -5.34
C ALA A 57 13.33 -12.92 -5.61
N SER A 58 13.67 -14.09 -5.05
CA SER A 58 12.85 -15.30 -5.14
C SER A 58 11.52 -15.15 -4.38
N GLY A 59 11.53 -14.54 -3.21
CA GLY A 59 10.32 -14.22 -2.44
C GLY A 59 9.38 -13.26 -3.17
N PHE A 60 9.93 -12.24 -3.85
CA PHE A 60 9.19 -11.30 -4.68
C PHE A 60 8.54 -12.00 -5.87
N VAL A 61 9.30 -12.74 -6.68
CA VAL A 61 8.77 -13.47 -7.85
C VAL A 61 7.69 -14.45 -7.44
N ALA A 62 7.91 -15.23 -6.38
CA ALA A 62 6.92 -16.18 -5.89
C ALA A 62 5.65 -15.51 -5.35
N THR A 63 5.77 -14.31 -4.79
CA THR A 63 4.62 -13.54 -4.29
C THR A 63 3.87 -12.92 -5.47
N ALA A 64 4.56 -12.23 -6.37
CA ALA A 64 3.98 -11.63 -7.57
C ALA A 64 3.27 -12.66 -8.45
N GLY A 65 3.91 -13.80 -8.72
CA GLY A 65 3.32 -14.87 -9.53
C GLY A 65 2.05 -15.45 -8.93
N LEU A 66 2.01 -15.69 -7.62
CA LEU A 66 0.80 -16.19 -6.96
C LEU A 66 -0.29 -15.13 -6.85
N THR A 67 0.08 -13.87 -6.63
CA THR A 67 -0.88 -12.75 -6.67
C THR A 67 -1.54 -12.65 -8.03
N LEU A 68 -0.77 -12.66 -9.11
CA LEU A 68 -1.30 -12.61 -10.48
C LEU A 68 -2.08 -13.86 -10.86
N SER A 69 -1.76 -15.02 -10.28
CA SER A 69 -2.54 -16.25 -10.46
C SER A 69 -3.79 -16.31 -9.57
N GLY A 70 -4.10 -15.28 -8.78
CA GLY A 70 -5.23 -15.25 -7.85
C GLY A 70 -5.07 -16.11 -6.58
N ALA A 71 -3.91 -16.74 -6.39
CA ALA A 71 -3.61 -17.63 -5.26
C ALA A 71 -2.79 -16.94 -4.14
N GLY A 72 -2.44 -15.68 -4.32
CA GLY A 72 -1.65 -14.87 -3.40
C GLY A 72 -2.38 -13.61 -2.95
N VAL A 73 -2.07 -13.15 -1.74
CA VAL A 73 -2.46 -11.80 -1.30
C VAL A 73 -1.46 -10.83 -1.90
N ALA A 74 -1.90 -9.96 -2.81
CA ALA A 74 -1.08 -8.88 -3.33
C ALA A 74 -0.50 -8.06 -2.17
N PRO A 75 0.81 -7.78 -2.13
CA PRO A 75 1.30 -6.72 -1.27
C PRO A 75 0.58 -5.43 -1.68
N ALA A 76 -0.13 -4.80 -0.75
CA ALA A 76 -0.77 -3.52 -1.01
C ALA A 76 0.29 -2.56 -1.56
N THR A 77 0.07 -2.04 -2.75
CA THR A 77 0.98 -1.05 -3.34
C THR A 77 0.92 0.25 -2.53
N SER A 78 1.90 1.14 -2.69
CA SER A 78 1.81 2.50 -2.12
C SER A 78 0.52 3.20 -2.55
N ALA A 79 0.08 2.95 -3.77
CA ALA A 79 -1.15 3.50 -4.34
C ALA A 79 -2.41 2.90 -3.69
N ASP A 80 -2.42 1.62 -3.33
CA ASP A 80 -3.55 1.00 -2.61
C ASP A 80 -3.66 1.50 -1.17
N ARG A 81 -2.51 1.74 -0.52
CA ARG A 81 -2.47 2.35 0.82
C ARG A 81 -3.00 3.79 0.82
N ALA A 82 -2.60 4.60 -0.18
CA ALA A 82 -3.09 5.97 -0.32
C ALA A 82 -4.61 6.01 -0.53
N LEU A 83 -5.10 5.15 -1.43
CA LEU A 83 -6.53 5.01 -1.69
C LEU A 83 -7.31 4.54 -0.46
N LEU A 84 -6.81 3.54 0.28
CA LEU A 84 -7.42 3.09 1.53
C LEU A 84 -7.48 4.22 2.58
N ALA A 85 -6.43 5.04 2.67
CA ALA A 85 -6.40 6.19 3.56
C ALA A 85 -7.47 7.23 3.19
N GLU A 86 -7.65 7.53 1.90
CA GLU A 86 -8.71 8.41 1.41
C GLU A 86 -10.11 7.86 1.74
N LEU A 87 -10.34 6.55 1.52
CA LEU A 87 -11.62 5.90 1.86
C LEU A 87 -11.92 5.95 3.36
N LEU A 88 -10.91 5.69 4.20
CA LEU A 88 -11.06 5.76 5.67
C LEU A 88 -11.36 7.18 6.14
N GLN A 89 -10.71 8.20 5.56
CA GLN A 89 -11.00 9.61 5.84
C GLN A 89 -12.45 9.98 5.44
N GLY A 90 -12.91 9.52 4.28
CA GLY A 90 -14.29 9.69 3.83
C GLY A 90 -15.30 9.08 4.82
N ARG A 91 -15.06 7.84 5.27
CA ARG A 91 -15.90 7.16 6.27
C ARG A 91 -15.98 7.95 7.58
N THR A 92 -14.87 8.48 8.07
CA THR A 92 -14.86 9.30 9.30
C THR A 92 -15.69 10.57 9.12
N ALA A 93 -15.61 11.22 7.96
CA ALA A 93 -16.39 12.43 7.68
C ALA A 93 -17.91 12.14 7.64
N LEU A 94 -18.32 11.03 7.01
CA LEU A 94 -19.72 10.58 7.02
C LEU A 94 -20.22 10.25 8.44
N GLY A 95 -19.39 9.62 9.27
CA GLY A 95 -19.73 9.35 10.67
C GLY A 95 -20.00 10.63 11.47
N ARG A 96 -19.18 11.68 11.27
CA ARG A 96 -19.40 13.00 11.90
C ARG A 96 -20.69 13.65 11.41
N TYR A 97 -21.00 13.53 10.12
CA TYR A 97 -22.26 14.02 9.58
C TYR A 97 -23.47 13.33 10.22
N ALA A 98 -23.46 12.00 10.34
CA ALA A 98 -24.57 11.26 10.97
C ALA A 98 -24.81 11.70 12.42
N VAL A 99 -23.73 11.91 13.19
CA VAL A 99 -23.81 12.44 14.57
C VAL A 99 -24.42 13.84 14.57
N ASN A 100 -23.92 14.73 13.72
CA ASN A 100 -24.42 16.10 13.60
C ASN A 100 -25.89 16.13 13.18
N LEU A 101 -26.32 15.28 12.25
CA LEU A 101 -27.72 15.18 11.85
C LEU A 101 -28.61 14.73 13.01
N ASN A 102 -28.18 13.71 13.77
CA ASN A 102 -28.91 13.26 14.97
C ASN A 102 -29.05 14.38 16.01
N GLN A 103 -28.01 15.18 16.22
CA GLN A 103 -28.05 16.32 17.13
C GLN A 103 -29.03 17.41 16.63
N ALA A 104 -29.05 17.68 15.33
CA ALA A 104 -29.99 18.66 14.76
C ALA A 104 -31.44 18.19 14.85
N VAL A 105 -31.71 16.90 14.59
CA VAL A 105 -33.04 16.31 14.77
C VAL A 105 -33.45 16.37 16.25
N ALA A 106 -32.54 16.08 17.18
CA ALA A 106 -32.83 16.20 18.61
C ALA A 106 -33.15 17.64 19.03
N ALA A 107 -32.42 18.64 18.51
CA ALA A 107 -32.68 20.06 18.77
C ALA A 107 -34.02 20.54 18.18
N LEU A 108 -34.38 20.03 17.00
CA LEU A 108 -35.69 20.30 16.40
C LEU A 108 -36.83 19.68 17.22
N ASN A 109 -36.67 18.43 17.64
CA ASN A 109 -37.65 17.72 18.48
C ASN A 109 -37.80 18.35 19.87
N SER A 110 -36.78 19.04 20.37
CA SER A 110 -36.86 19.81 21.63
C SER A 110 -37.41 21.23 21.44
N GLY A 111 -37.81 21.61 20.21
CA GLY A 111 -38.37 22.93 19.90
C GLY A 111 -37.34 24.06 19.80
N VAL A 112 -36.04 23.75 19.86
CA VAL A 112 -34.92 24.73 19.86
C VAL A 112 -34.62 25.25 18.45
N GLY A 113 -35.23 24.67 17.41
CA GLY A 113 -34.99 25.04 16.01
C GLY A 113 -33.69 24.44 15.44
N ALA A 114 -33.45 24.63 14.15
CA ALA A 114 -32.30 24.04 13.47
C ALA A 114 -30.98 24.71 13.92
N PRO A 115 -29.95 23.94 14.32
CA PRO A 115 -28.66 24.52 14.71
C PRO A 115 -27.95 25.24 13.55
N VAL A 116 -27.36 26.41 13.81
CA VAL A 116 -26.67 27.23 12.79
C VAL A 116 -25.51 26.50 12.09
N TRP A 117 -24.86 25.55 12.76
CA TRP A 117 -23.77 24.75 12.19
C TRP A 117 -24.26 23.65 11.23
N LEU A 118 -25.57 23.38 11.14
CA LEU A 118 -26.12 22.29 10.33
C LEU A 118 -25.75 22.43 8.85
N LEU A 119 -25.79 23.66 8.31
CA LEU A 119 -25.36 23.95 6.94
C LEU A 119 -23.90 23.57 6.70
N GLN A 120 -23.00 23.91 7.63
CA GLN A 120 -21.59 23.54 7.53
C GLN A 120 -21.38 22.01 7.62
N ALA A 121 -22.16 21.32 8.44
CA ALA A 121 -22.13 19.86 8.52
C ALA A 121 -22.59 19.21 7.21
N VAL A 122 -23.64 19.73 6.58
CA VAL A 122 -24.13 19.27 5.26
C VAL A 122 -23.08 19.52 4.17
N SER A 123 -22.45 20.69 4.13
CA SER A 123 -21.36 20.97 3.18
C SER A 123 -20.14 20.07 3.40
N GLY A 124 -19.85 19.71 4.65
CA GLY A 124 -18.82 18.73 4.99
C GLY A 124 -19.14 17.34 4.44
N CYS A 125 -20.40 16.93 4.51
CA CYS A 125 -20.89 15.66 3.97
C CYS A 125 -20.78 15.61 2.44
N ALA A 126 -21.23 16.66 1.74
CA ALA A 126 -21.13 16.75 0.28
C ALA A 126 -19.68 16.57 -0.21
N ARG A 127 -18.72 17.23 0.44
CA ARG A 127 -17.28 17.06 0.13
C ARG A 127 -16.76 15.65 0.43
N ALA A 128 -17.29 14.99 1.45
CA ALA A 128 -16.90 13.62 1.76
C ALA A 128 -17.43 12.63 0.72
N SER A 129 -18.68 12.78 0.29
CA SER A 129 -19.27 12.00 -0.80
C SER A 129 -18.50 12.19 -2.11
N GLU A 130 -18.16 13.42 -2.47
CA GLU A 130 -17.40 13.70 -3.70
C GLU A 130 -16.02 13.04 -3.70
N ARG A 131 -15.34 13.00 -2.55
CA ARG A 131 -14.07 12.26 -2.40
C ARG A 131 -14.24 10.75 -2.54
N MET A 132 -15.35 10.19 -2.04
CA MET A 132 -15.65 8.76 -2.21
C MET A 132 -15.97 8.41 -3.66
N ASP A 133 -16.68 9.28 -4.38
CA ASP A 133 -16.95 9.11 -5.81
C ASP A 133 -15.66 9.12 -6.62
N GLN A 134 -14.75 10.06 -6.33
CA GLN A 134 -13.42 10.11 -6.95
C GLN A 134 -12.61 8.83 -6.68
N ALA A 135 -12.57 8.36 -5.43
CA ALA A 135 -11.89 7.12 -5.07
C ALA A 135 -12.49 5.91 -5.80
N THR A 136 -13.82 5.88 -5.96
CA THR A 136 -14.54 4.82 -6.71
C THR A 136 -14.18 4.83 -8.19
N VAL A 137 -14.06 6.01 -8.82
CA VAL A 137 -13.60 6.14 -10.21
C VAL A 137 -12.16 5.67 -10.39
N VAL A 138 -11.28 5.98 -9.43
CA VAL A 138 -9.89 5.49 -9.46
C VAL A 138 -9.85 3.96 -9.36
N LEU A 139 -10.68 3.37 -8.50
CA LEU A 139 -10.80 1.92 -8.35
C LEU A 139 -11.35 1.25 -9.61
N SER A 140 -12.42 1.78 -10.19
CA SER A 140 -13.04 1.17 -11.38
C SER A 140 -12.08 1.14 -12.57
N ARG A 141 -11.25 2.18 -12.75
CA ARG A 141 -10.20 2.22 -13.78
C ARG A 141 -9.04 1.25 -13.56
N ARG A 142 -8.83 0.78 -12.32
CA ARG A 142 -7.77 -0.20 -12.00
C ARG A 142 -8.25 -1.65 -12.11
N LEU A 143 -9.56 -1.86 -11.95
CA LEU A 143 -10.17 -3.19 -11.91
C LEU A 143 -10.83 -3.60 -13.24
N GLY A 144 -11.14 -2.64 -14.12
CA GLY A 144 -11.58 -2.88 -15.51
C GLY A 144 -10.42 -2.79 -16.48
#